data_AF-A0A7V1EK26-F1
#
_entry.id   AF-A0A7V1EK26-F1
#
_cell.length_a   1.000
_cell.length_b   1.000
_cell.length_c   1.000
_cell.angle_alpha   90.00
_cell.angle_beta   90.00
_cell.angle_gamma   90.00
#
_symmetry.space_group_name_H-M   'P 1'
#
loop_
_entity.id
_entity.type
_entity.pdbx_description
1 polymer ?
#
loop_
_entity_poly.entity_id
_entity_poly.type
_entity_poly.pdbx_seq_one_letter_code
_entity_poly.pdbx_strand_id
1 'polypeptide(L)'
;DLRHLIVLAVFLALVLVLVGRRRMLTSIEKQLVRLGPVQISLLFLVGIWAGLIVLDSYTYLLIVLVLGAGYGLVRANALKAVAGIAMTVASLLVFAQHGEVDWKAGAIMSLGSMTGAWLGALIASNERSRVWVFRVLIVTIVAELIYMVTTR
;
A
#
# COMPACT_ATOMS: atom_id res chain seq x y z
N ASP A 1 10.30 -15.23 16.02
CA ASP A 1 9.21 -14.39 16.56
C ASP A 1 8.51 -13.57 15.49
N LEU A 2 7.18 -13.50 15.58
CA LEU A 2 6.30 -12.72 14.69
C LEU A 2 6.73 -11.25 14.58
N ARG A 3 7.26 -10.69 15.67
CA ARG A 3 7.76 -9.31 15.75
C ARG A 3 8.93 -9.04 14.81
N HIS A 4 9.93 -9.93 14.76
CA HIS A 4 11.07 -9.78 13.85
C HIS A 4 10.64 -9.87 12.38
N LEU A 5 9.59 -10.63 12.10
CA LEU A 5 9.03 -10.79 10.76
C LEU A 5 8.33 -9.50 10.29
N ILE A 6 7.58 -8.84 11.18
CA ILE A 6 6.99 -7.51 10.93
C ILE A 6 8.08 -6.46 10.71
N VAL A 7 9.11 -6.44 11.57
CA VAL A 7 10.21 -5.46 11.46
C VAL A 7 10.95 -5.60 10.13
N LEU A 8 11.22 -6.83 9.72
CA LEU A 8 11.87 -7.13 8.45
C LEU A 8 11.01 -6.69 7.26
N ALA A 9 9.70 -6.92 7.32
CA ALA A 9 8.76 -6.53 6.26
C ALA A 9 8.73 -5.00 6.07
N VAL A 10 8.59 -4.24 7.16
CA VAL A 10 8.58 -2.76 7.13
C VAL A 10 9.92 -2.23 6.62
N PHE A 11 11.04 -2.78 7.11
CA PHE A 11 12.37 -2.38 6.66
C PHE A 11 12.58 -2.66 5.17
N LEU A 12 12.14 -3.82 4.68
CA LEU A 12 12.20 -4.17 3.27
C LEU A 12 11.33 -3.23 2.42
N ALA A 13 10.12 -2.92 2.88
CA ALA A 13 9.24 -1.96 2.20
C ALA A 13 9.92 -0.59 2.08
N LEU A 14 10.53 -0.10 3.15
CA LEU A 14 11.27 1.16 3.17
C LEU A 14 12.44 1.14 2.16
N VAL A 15 13.28 0.11 2.19
CA VAL A 15 14.42 -0.02 1.26
C VAL A 15 13.94 -0.06 -0.19
N LEU A 16 12.89 -0.83 -0.49
CA LEU A 16 12.33 -0.92 -1.84
C LEU A 16 11.76 0.41 -2.33
N VAL A 17 11.06 1.15 -1.47
CA VAL A 17 10.54 2.49 -1.79
C VAL A 17 11.70 3.48 -2.05
N LEU A 18 12.75 3.45 -1.23
CA LEU A 18 13.90 4.35 -1.37
C LEU A 18 14.71 4.06 -2.63
N VAL A 19 14.99 2.78 -2.92
CA VAL A 19 15.71 2.34 -4.13
C VAL A 19 14.86 2.56 -5.38
N GLY A 20 13.56 2.33 -5.28
CA GLY A 20 12.59 2.53 -6.35
C GLY A 20 12.23 3.99 -6.61
N ARG A 21 12.52 4.90 -5.69
CA ARG A 21 12.04 6.30 -5.68
C ARG A 21 12.21 7.01 -7.02
N ARG A 22 13.40 6.94 -7.64
CA ARG A 22 13.63 7.60 -8.93
C ARG A 22 12.78 6.97 -10.03
N ARG A 23 12.68 5.64 -10.10
CA ARG A 23 11.85 4.97 -11.12
C ARG A 23 10.36 5.23 -10.90
N MET A 24 9.87 5.17 -9.66
CA MET A 24 8.45 5.45 -9.34
C MET A 24 8.02 6.87 -9.71
N LEU A 25 8.92 7.85 -9.59
CA LEU A 25 8.66 9.25 -9.94
C LEU A 25 8.81 9.54 -11.43
N THR A 26 9.53 8.68 -12.18
CA THR A 26 9.89 8.91 -13.59
C THR A 26 9.22 7.90 -14.53
N SER A 27 8.25 7.12 -14.06
CA SER A 27 7.59 6.08 -14.87
C SER A 27 6.89 6.70 -16.09
N ILE A 28 7.56 6.62 -17.24
CA ILE A 28 7.00 6.91 -18.55
C ILE A 28 5.87 5.91 -18.77
N GLU A 29 4.67 6.43 -18.98
CA GLU A 29 3.44 5.66 -19.12
C GLU A 29 3.51 4.74 -20.36
N LYS A 30 4.02 3.52 -20.19
CA LYS A 30 4.00 2.52 -21.27
C LYS A 30 2.56 2.08 -21.46
N GLN A 31 2.04 2.31 -22.66
CA GLN A 31 0.61 2.25 -22.99
C GLN A 31 0.02 0.83 -22.92
N LEU A 32 0.86 -0.21 -22.98
CA LEU A 32 0.48 -1.62 -22.78
C LEU A 32 1.62 -2.38 -22.11
N VAL A 33 1.49 -2.66 -20.81
CA VAL A 33 2.38 -3.59 -20.13
C VAL A 33 1.83 -5.00 -20.30
N ARG A 34 2.63 -5.91 -20.88
CA ARG A 34 2.33 -7.34 -20.81
C ARG A 34 2.81 -7.89 -19.47
N LEU A 35 1.91 -8.53 -18.72
CA LEU A 35 2.25 -9.24 -17.51
C LEU A 35 3.00 -10.53 -17.87
N GLY A 36 4.31 -10.52 -17.72
CA GLY A 36 5.15 -11.70 -17.82
C GLY A 36 4.97 -12.65 -16.63
N PRO A 37 5.40 -13.91 -16.75
CA PRO A 37 5.24 -14.92 -15.71
C PRO A 37 5.86 -14.49 -14.37
N VAL A 38 7.00 -13.78 -14.39
CA VAL A 38 7.64 -13.25 -13.18
C VAL A 38 6.74 -12.25 -12.44
N GLN A 39 6.07 -11.35 -13.17
CA GLN A 39 5.17 -10.35 -12.58
C GLN A 39 3.93 -11.02 -11.99
N ILE A 40 3.39 -12.03 -12.67
CA ILE A 40 2.26 -12.83 -12.17
C ILE A 40 2.67 -13.56 -10.88
N SER A 41 3.84 -14.18 -10.84
CA SER A 41 4.36 -14.82 -9.62
C SER A 41 4.54 -13.83 -8.48
N LEU A 42 5.06 -12.62 -8.74
CA LEU A 42 5.18 -11.58 -7.72
C LEU A 42 3.82 -11.10 -7.21
N LEU A 43 2.85 -10.88 -8.10
CA LEU A 43 1.48 -10.50 -7.71
C LEU A 43 0.81 -11.60 -6.87
N PHE A 44 1.05 -12.87 -7.21
CA PHE A 44 0.55 -14.01 -6.44
C PHE A 44 1.16 -14.06 -5.03
N LEU A 45 2.48 -13.87 -4.90
CA LEU A 45 3.16 -13.80 -3.60
C LEU A 45 2.65 -12.64 -2.74
N VAL A 46 2.40 -11.47 -3.34
CA VAL A 46 1.78 -10.34 -2.65
C VAL A 46 0.37 -10.69 -2.19
N GLY A 47 -0.41 -11.43 -2.98
CA GLY A 47 -1.73 -11.93 -2.58
C GLY A 47 -1.69 -12.87 -1.38
N ILE A 48 -0.74 -13.82 -1.37
CA ILE A 48 -0.52 -14.70 -0.20
C ILE A 48 -0.13 -13.87 1.02
N TRP A 49 0.80 -12.93 0.85
CA TRP A 49 1.21 -12.04 1.94
C TRP A 49 0.02 -11.25 2.50
N ALA A 50 -0.83 -10.69 1.63
CA ALA A 50 -2.02 -9.95 2.02
C ALA A 50 -3.03 -10.79 2.79
N GLY A 51 -3.17 -12.08 2.46
CA GLY A 51 -4.05 -13.00 3.19
C GLY A 51 -3.52 -13.41 4.56
N LEU A 52 -2.20 -13.41 4.77
CA LEU A 52 -1.57 -13.76 6.04
C LEU A 52 -1.40 -12.53 6.94
N ILE A 53 -0.82 -11.46 6.39
CA ILE A 53 -0.41 -10.23 7.07
C ILE A 53 -0.82 -9.06 6.16
N VAL A 54 -1.94 -8.41 6.48
CA VAL A 54 -2.46 -7.27 5.72
C VAL A 54 -1.46 -6.09 5.69
N LEU A 55 -0.55 -6.02 6.65
CA LEU A 55 0.48 -4.98 6.75
C LEU A 55 1.33 -4.86 5.47
N ASP A 56 1.49 -3.62 4.99
CA ASP A 56 2.26 -3.22 3.80
C ASP A 56 1.91 -3.90 2.47
N SER A 57 0.87 -4.73 2.44
CA SER A 57 0.44 -5.48 1.26
C SER A 57 0.13 -4.58 0.06
N TYR A 58 -0.52 -3.45 0.31
CA TYR A 58 -0.83 -2.46 -0.72
C TYR A 58 0.43 -1.75 -1.24
N THR A 59 1.43 -1.54 -0.38
CA THR A 59 2.72 -0.95 -0.76
C THR A 59 3.47 -1.92 -1.68
N TYR A 60 3.54 -3.20 -1.32
CA TYR A 60 4.13 -4.24 -2.16
C TYR A 60 3.41 -4.38 -3.50
N LEU A 61 2.07 -4.35 -3.49
CA LEU A 61 1.28 -4.37 -4.72
C LEU A 61 1.63 -3.20 -5.64
N LEU A 62 1.73 -1.98 -5.07
CA LEU A 62 2.10 -0.79 -5.82
C LEU A 62 3.55 -0.88 -6.35
N ILE A 63 4.48 -1.41 -5.56
CA ILE A 63 5.87 -1.67 -5.99
C ILE A 63 5.90 -2.63 -7.18
N VAL A 64 5.19 -3.75 -7.12
CA VAL A 64 5.15 -4.73 -8.22
C VAL A 64 4.51 -4.12 -9.48
N LEU A 65 3.45 -3.33 -9.34
CA LEU A 65 2.80 -2.65 -10.47
C LEU A 65 3.71 -1.59 -11.12
N VAL A 66 4.43 -0.80 -10.32
CA VAL A 66 5.25 0.31 -10.83
C VAL A 66 6.64 -0.15 -11.28
N LEU A 67 7.34 -0.93 -10.46
CA LEU A 67 8.72 -1.37 -10.76
C LEU A 67 8.75 -2.68 -11.55
N GLY A 68 7.83 -3.61 -11.25
CA GLY A 68 7.76 -4.91 -11.92
C GLY A 68 7.08 -4.81 -13.28
N ALA A 69 5.87 -4.27 -13.31
CA ALA A 69 5.07 -4.13 -14.52
C ALA A 69 5.37 -2.82 -15.28
N GLY A 70 5.79 -1.74 -14.63
CA GLY A 70 6.08 -0.48 -15.33
C GLY A 70 4.83 0.37 -15.59
N TYR A 71 3.76 0.15 -14.82
CA TYR A 71 2.63 1.07 -14.82
C TYR A 71 3.07 2.45 -14.30
N GLY A 72 2.50 3.51 -14.89
CA GLY A 72 2.58 4.85 -14.32
C GLY A 72 1.98 4.87 -12.91
N LEU A 73 2.54 5.68 -12.02
CA LEU A 73 2.18 5.71 -10.60
C LEU A 73 0.68 5.92 -10.37
N VAL A 74 0.04 6.76 -11.19
CA VAL A 74 -1.40 7.05 -11.13
C VAL A 74 -2.23 5.80 -11.47
N ARG A 75 -1.93 5.13 -12.60
CA ARG A 75 -2.61 3.89 -13.00
C ARG A 75 -2.37 2.76 -12.01
N ALA A 76 -1.14 2.60 -11.54
CA ALA A 76 -0.79 1.60 -10.54
C ALA A 76 -1.56 1.80 -9.23
N ASN A 77 -1.69 3.05 -8.77
CA ASN A 77 -2.46 3.36 -7.57
C ASN A 77 -3.96 3.09 -7.76
N ALA A 78 -4.51 3.34 -8.95
CA ALA A 78 -5.88 2.97 -9.28
C ALA A 78 -6.10 1.45 -9.26
N LEU A 79 -5.21 0.67 -9.91
CA LEU A 79 -5.27 -0.80 -9.87
C LEU A 79 -5.13 -1.33 -8.44
N LYS A 80 -4.21 -0.76 -7.65
CA LYS A 80 -4.02 -1.10 -6.23
C LYS A 80 -5.30 -0.88 -5.43
N ALA A 81 -6.02 0.22 -5.66
CA ALA A 81 -7.27 0.50 -4.97
C ALA A 81 -8.35 -0.53 -5.31
N VAL A 82 -8.50 -0.90 -6.59
CA VAL A 82 -9.46 -1.94 -7.02
C VAL A 82 -9.11 -3.30 -6.42
N ALA A 83 -7.85 -3.72 -6.50
CA ALA A 83 -7.38 -4.96 -5.89
C ALA A 83 -7.56 -4.94 -4.36
N GLY A 84 -7.34 -3.80 -3.72
CA GLY A 84 -7.52 -3.66 -2.29
C GLY A 84 -8.97 -3.81 -1.85
N ILE A 85 -9.93 -3.30 -2.62
CA ILE A 85 -11.35 -3.54 -2.37
C ILE A 85 -11.65 -5.04 -2.41
N ALA A 86 -11.16 -5.76 -3.41
CA ALA A 86 -11.38 -7.20 -3.52
C ALA A 86 -10.78 -7.97 -2.31
N MET A 87 -9.55 -7.65 -1.92
CA MET A 87 -8.87 -8.26 -0.75
C MET A 87 -9.63 -7.97 0.57
N THR A 88 -10.08 -6.73 0.76
CA THR A 88 -10.81 -6.32 1.96
C THR A 88 -12.21 -6.93 2.01
N VAL A 89 -12.92 -7.01 0.88
CA VAL A 89 -14.25 -7.67 0.82
C VAL A 89 -14.11 -9.16 1.12
N ALA A 90 -13.11 -9.84 0.55
CA ALA A 90 -12.84 -11.24 0.85
C ALA A 90 -12.58 -11.45 2.35
N SER A 91 -11.73 -10.61 2.94
CA SER A 91 -11.44 -10.66 4.39
C SER A 91 -12.70 -10.40 5.21
N LEU A 92 -13.47 -9.36 4.89
CA LEU A 92 -14.71 -9.01 5.59
C LEU A 92 -15.73 -10.15 5.55
N LEU A 93 -15.89 -10.82 4.41
CA LEU A 93 -16.80 -11.97 4.30
C LEU A 93 -16.38 -13.11 5.22
N VAL A 94 -15.09 -13.46 5.25
CA VAL A 94 -14.57 -14.52 6.12
C VAL A 94 -14.77 -14.15 7.59
N PHE A 95 -14.41 -12.94 8.02
CA PHE A 95 -14.59 -12.53 9.42
C PHE A 95 -16.07 -12.39 9.80
N ALA A 96 -16.92 -11.93 8.88
CA ALA A 96 -18.36 -11.79 9.13
C ALA A 96 -19.02 -13.15 9.38
N GLN A 97 -18.60 -14.21 8.67
CA GLN A 97 -19.08 -15.58 8.90
C GLN A 97 -18.73 -16.11 10.29
N HIS A 98 -17.65 -15.63 10.89
CA HIS A 98 -17.22 -16.05 12.24
C HIS A 98 -17.78 -15.16 13.35
N GLY A 99 -18.53 -14.09 13.02
CA GLY A 99 -19.09 -13.16 14.02
C GLY A 99 -18.05 -12.22 14.65
N GLU A 100 -16.83 -12.18 14.13
CA GLU A 100 -15.69 -11.41 14.65
C GLU A 100 -15.67 -9.95 14.14
N VAL A 101 -16.77 -9.48 13.55
CA VAL A 101 -16.85 -8.14 12.93
C VAL A 101 -17.62 -7.19 13.83
N ASP A 102 -16.92 -6.19 14.36
CA ASP A 102 -17.56 -5.01 14.94
C ASP A 102 -17.99 -4.05 13.81
N TRP A 103 -19.26 -4.12 13.45
CA TRP A 103 -19.86 -3.31 12.41
C TRP A 103 -19.84 -1.80 12.74
N LYS A 104 -19.92 -1.41 14.02
CA LYS A 104 -19.90 0.00 14.42
C LYS A 104 -18.50 0.56 14.25
N ALA A 105 -17.50 -0.12 14.81
CA ALA A 105 -16.10 0.29 14.67
C ALA A 105 -15.69 0.30 13.19
N GLY A 106 -16.04 -0.76 12.44
CA GLY A 106 -15.75 -0.85 11.00
C GLY A 106 -16.39 0.26 10.16
N ALA A 107 -17.64 0.65 10.45
CA ALA A 107 -18.30 1.75 9.76
C ALA A 107 -17.62 3.10 10.03
N ILE A 108 -17.27 3.39 11.28
CA ILE A 108 -16.58 4.64 11.66
C ILE A 108 -15.19 4.69 11.01
N MET A 109 -14.43 3.59 11.05
CA MET A 109 -13.10 3.50 10.46
C MET A 109 -13.13 3.64 8.94
N SER A 110 -14.09 3.01 8.26
CA SER A 110 -14.21 3.11 6.80
C SER A 110 -14.58 4.52 6.36
N LEU A 111 -15.53 5.18 7.03
CA LEU A 111 -15.88 6.58 6.76
C LEU A 111 -14.68 7.52 7.00
N GLY A 112 -13.98 7.37 8.12
CA GLY A 112 -12.77 8.14 8.41
C GLY A 112 -11.67 7.93 7.36
N SER A 113 -11.48 6.68 6.92
CA SER A 113 -10.48 6.35 5.90
C SER A 113 -10.85 6.92 4.53
N MET A 114 -12.12 6.82 4.13
CA MET A 114 -12.60 7.35 2.84
C MET A 114 -12.50 8.88 2.78
N THR A 115 -12.94 9.55 3.84
CA THR A 115 -12.87 11.03 3.95
C THR A 115 -11.42 11.52 4.00
N GLY A 116 -10.55 10.86 4.78
CA GLY A 116 -9.12 11.17 4.84
C GLY A 116 -8.42 10.96 3.49
N ALA A 117 -8.72 9.86 2.79
CA ALA A 117 -8.17 9.59 1.46
C ALA A 117 -8.62 10.63 0.43
N TRP A 118 -9.90 11.02 0.44
CA TRP A 118 -10.45 12.03 -0.45
C TRP A 118 -9.80 13.40 -0.23
N LEU A 119 -9.77 13.88 1.02
CA LEU A 119 -9.15 15.15 1.38
C LEU A 119 -7.65 15.15 1.07
N GLY A 120 -6.96 14.05 1.39
CA GLY A 120 -5.54 13.87 1.09
C GLY A 120 -5.26 13.96 -0.41
N ALA A 121 -6.07 13.32 -1.25
CA ALA A 121 -5.96 13.40 -2.71
C ALA A 121 -6.22 14.83 -3.23
N LEU A 122 -7.22 15.52 -2.67
CA LEU A 122 -7.54 16.90 -3.03
C LEU A 122 -6.41 17.88 -2.65
N ILE A 123 -5.78 17.69 -1.50
CA ILE A 123 -4.64 18.52 -1.08
C ILE A 123 -3.41 18.19 -1.92
N ALA A 124 -3.16 16.91 -2.23
CA ALA A 124 -1.98 16.47 -2.97
C ALA A 124 -2.00 16.83 -4.47
N SER A 125 -3.17 17.14 -5.03
CA SER A 125 -3.31 17.51 -6.45
C SER A 125 -2.84 18.95 -6.74
N ASN A 126 -2.73 19.80 -5.72
CA ASN A 126 -2.22 21.16 -5.87
C ASN A 126 -0.67 21.15 -5.90
N GLU A 127 -0.07 21.81 -6.91
CA GLU A 127 1.37 21.76 -7.17
C GLU A 127 2.21 22.32 -6.01
N ARG A 128 1.71 23.33 -5.30
CA ARG A 128 2.42 23.94 -4.16
C ARG A 128 2.46 23.01 -2.94
N SER A 129 1.43 22.19 -2.75
CA SER A 129 1.32 21.25 -1.64
C SER A 129 2.01 19.91 -1.91
N ARG A 130 2.32 19.57 -3.17
CA ARG A 130 3.02 18.32 -3.53
C ARG A 130 4.33 18.11 -2.74
N VAL A 131 5.12 19.16 -2.57
CA VAL A 131 6.38 19.10 -1.80
C VAL A 131 6.11 18.87 -0.31
N TRP A 132 5.10 19.53 0.24
CA TRP A 132 4.70 19.40 1.64
C TRP A 132 4.13 18.01 1.94
N VAL A 133 3.26 17.48 1.07
CA VAL A 133 2.71 16.12 1.18
C VAL A 133 3.82 15.07 1.13
N PHE A 134 4.80 15.23 0.24
CA PHE A 134 5.94 14.30 0.18
C PHE A 134 6.81 14.36 1.44
N ARG A 135 6.99 15.55 2.04
CA ARG A 135 7.70 15.69 3.34
C ARG A 135 6.92 15.02 4.47
N VAL A 136 5.61 15.24 4.54
CA VAL A 136 4.74 14.60 5.55
C VAL A 136 4.82 13.08 5.42
N LEU A 137 4.75 12.54 4.19
CA LEU A 137 4.89 11.10 3.94
C LEU A 137 6.21 10.55 4.51
N ILE A 138 7.33 11.21 4.22
CA ILE A 138 8.65 10.79 4.75
C ILE A 138 8.66 10.84 6.29
N VAL A 139 8.15 11.92 6.88
CA VAL A 139 8.10 12.09 8.34
C VAL A 139 7.27 10.98 8.98
N THR A 140 6.11 10.64 8.42
CA THR A 140 5.25 9.55 8.94
C THR A 140 5.96 8.21 8.90
N ILE A 141 6.60 7.87 7.77
CA ILE A 141 7.35 6.60 7.63
C ILE A 141 8.50 6.53 8.63
N VAL A 142 9.24 7.63 8.82
CA VAL A 142 10.34 7.70 9.80
C VAL A 142 9.82 7.58 11.23
N ALA A 143 8.70 8.25 11.55
CA ALA A 143 8.08 8.19 12.87
C ALA A 143 7.60 6.76 13.21
N GLU A 144 6.98 6.07 12.24
CA GLU A 144 6.55 4.68 12.38
C GLU A 144 7.75 3.75 12.63
N LEU A 145 8.85 3.95 11.89
CA LEU A 145 10.09 3.20 12.09
C LEU A 145 10.66 3.41 13.50
N ILE A 146 10.69 4.66 13.98
CA ILE A 146 11.16 5.00 15.32
C ILE A 146 10.25 4.38 16.38
N TYR A 147 8.94 4.48 16.24
CA TYR A 147 7.98 3.90 17.18
C TYR A 147 8.15 2.38 17.29
N MET A 148 8.29 1.69 16.16
CA MET A 148 8.48 0.24 16.13
C MET A 148 9.82 -0.19 16.78
N VAL A 149 10.89 0.60 16.61
CA VAL A 149 12.20 0.32 17.23
C VAL A 149 12.23 0.66 18.73
N THR A 150 11.49 1.69 19.14
CA THR A 150 11.47 2.18 20.54
C THR A 150 10.55 1.36 21.42
N THR A 151 9.44 0.86 20.88
CA THR A 151 8.42 0.06 21.60
C THR A 151 8.83 -1.41 21.74
N ARG A 152 10.06 -1.66 22.23
CA ARG A 152 10.61 -3.00 22.48
C ARG A 152 9.61 -3.92 23.20
#